data_AF-A0A538D262-F1
#
_entry.id   AF-A0A538D262-F1
#
_cell.length_a   1.000
_cell.length_b   1.000
_cell.length_c   1.000
_cell.angle_alpha   90.00
_cell.angle_beta   90.00
_cell.angle_gamma   90.00
#
_symmetry.space_group_name_H-M   'P 1'
#
loop_
_entity.id
_entity.type
_entity.pdbx_description
1 polymer ?
#
loop_
_entity_poly.entity_id
_entity_poly.type
_entity_poly.pdbx_seq_one_letter_code
_entity_poly.pdbx_strand_id
1 'polypeptide(L)'
;MKKLRVLEQPCCAPGAPPLPRKSAEAIAERFKALADPARVSIVNRIAGQGEVCTCQLTGPIGLSQPTVSHHLRVLKEAGLIEVARRRGTWTFYRLVPSAMEQLAFAIGGSQEPGGVLVTDEPAAAV
;
A
#
# COMPACT_ATOMS: atom_id res chain seq x y z
N MET A 1 -22.59 13.51 40.47
CA MET A 1 -21.40 14.04 39.77
C MET A 1 -20.77 12.93 38.95
N LYS A 2 -20.96 12.94 37.63
CA LYS A 2 -20.47 11.91 36.71
C LYS A 2 -19.02 12.26 36.36
N LYS A 3 -18.05 11.53 36.88
CA LYS A 3 -16.64 11.69 36.51
C LYS A 3 -16.51 11.34 35.02
N LEU A 4 -16.29 12.35 34.18
CA LEU A 4 -15.84 12.15 32.81
C LEU A 4 -14.41 11.60 32.89
N ARG A 5 -14.19 10.38 32.37
CA ARG A 5 -12.84 9.88 32.12
C ARG A 5 -12.19 10.83 31.12
N VAL A 6 -11.08 11.44 31.51
CA VAL A 6 -10.14 12.05 30.58
C VAL A 6 -9.57 10.91 29.74
N LEU A 7 -9.77 10.96 28.42
CA LEU A 7 -9.05 10.08 27.51
C LEU A 7 -7.60 10.56 27.49
N GLU A 8 -6.71 9.88 28.21
CA GLU A 8 -5.25 10.08 28.17
C GLU A 8 -4.65 9.61 26.82
N GLN A 9 -5.38 9.80 25.72
CA GLN A 9 -4.79 9.62 24.39
C GLN A 9 -4.02 10.90 24.08
N PRO A 10 -2.68 10.85 23.89
CA PRO A 10 -1.98 11.99 23.34
C PRO A 10 -2.63 12.29 21.99
N CYS A 11 -3.38 13.39 21.96
CA CYS A 11 -4.26 13.81 20.88
C CYS A 11 -3.55 14.09 19.55
N CYS A 12 -2.24 13.85 19.45
CA CYS A 12 -1.41 14.13 18.29
C CYS A 12 -0.29 13.10 18.03
N ALA A 13 -0.21 11.98 18.75
CA ALA A 13 0.75 10.95 18.38
C ALA A 13 0.11 10.06 17.31
N PRO A 14 0.76 9.79 16.16
CA PRO A 14 0.22 8.92 15.11
C PRO A 14 -0.11 7.48 15.56
N GLY A 15 0.12 7.13 16.83
CA GLY A 15 -0.39 5.89 17.42
C GLY A 15 0.20 4.60 16.86
N ALA A 16 1.15 4.67 15.93
CA ALA A 16 1.75 3.49 15.32
C ALA A 16 2.61 2.75 16.36
N PRO A 17 2.32 1.47 16.65
CA PRO A 17 3.16 0.67 17.52
C PRO A 17 4.53 0.40 16.88
N PRO A 18 5.57 0.08 17.67
CA PRO A 18 6.87 -0.28 17.13
C PRO A 18 6.74 -1.47 16.18
N LEU A 19 7.25 -1.34 14.95
CA LEU A 19 7.22 -2.39 13.96
C LEU A 19 8.40 -3.37 14.18
N PRO A 20 8.16 -4.69 14.10
CA PRO A 20 9.24 -5.68 14.04
C PRO A 20 10.17 -5.39 12.86
N ARG A 21 11.46 -5.72 13.00
CA ARG A 21 12.50 -5.42 11.99
C ARG A 21 12.12 -5.93 10.61
N LYS A 22 11.67 -7.18 10.50
CA LYS A 22 11.25 -7.81 9.24
C LYS A 22 10.04 -7.12 8.60
N SER A 23 9.06 -6.71 9.42
CA SER A 23 7.91 -5.91 8.95
C SER A 23 8.37 -4.54 8.43
N ALA A 24 9.28 -3.87 9.13
CA ALA A 24 9.83 -2.59 8.71
C ALA A 24 10.58 -2.69 7.37
N GLU A 25 11.34 -3.76 7.15
CA GLU A 25 12.02 -4.01 5.87
C GLU A 25 11.04 -4.24 4.72
N ALA A 26 10.00 -5.06 4.94
CA ALA A 26 8.96 -5.28 3.94
C ALA A 26 8.20 -3.99 3.59
N ILE A 27 7.88 -3.18 4.60
CA ILE A 27 7.23 -1.88 4.42
C ILE A 27 8.15 -0.89 3.70
N ALA A 28 9.45 -0.89 4.01
CA ALA A 28 10.44 -0.03 3.35
C ALA A 28 10.53 -0.33 1.84
N GLU A 29 10.53 -1.60 1.44
CA GLU A 29 10.53 -1.97 0.01
C GLU A 29 9.25 -1.49 -0.71
N ARG A 30 8.10 -1.53 -0.03
CA ARG A 30 6.85 -0.95 -0.56
C ARG A 30 6.93 0.58 -0.69
N PHE A 31 7.48 1.28 0.29
CA PHE A 31 7.71 2.72 0.19
C PHE A 31 8.71 3.10 -0.91
N LYS A 32 9.76 2.30 -1.10
CA LYS A 32 10.71 2.47 -2.20
C LYS A 32 10.05 2.30 -3.56
N ALA A 33 9.13 1.36 -3.68
CA ALA A 33 8.27 1.23 -4.85
C ALA A 33 7.27 2.40 -5.02
N LEU A 34 7.02 3.21 -4.00
CA LEU A 34 6.23 4.44 -4.11
C LEU A 34 7.07 5.73 -4.25
N ALA A 35 8.38 5.68 -4.04
CA ALA A 35 9.29 6.83 -4.06
C ALA A 35 9.57 7.36 -5.49
N ASP A 36 8.55 7.42 -6.34
CA ASP A 36 8.61 7.93 -7.71
C ASP A 36 7.26 8.59 -8.06
N PRO A 37 7.28 9.82 -8.62
CA PRO A 37 6.06 10.58 -8.84
C PRO A 37 5.09 9.93 -9.84
N ALA A 38 5.61 9.22 -10.85
CA ALA A 38 4.77 8.51 -11.81
C ALA A 38 4.08 7.32 -11.14
N ARG A 39 4.78 6.59 -10.27
CA ARG A 39 4.20 5.47 -9.51
C ARG A 39 3.13 5.94 -8.53
N VAL A 40 3.35 7.05 -7.83
CA VAL A 40 2.31 7.67 -6.98
C VAL A 40 1.08 8.05 -7.79
N SER A 41 1.27 8.67 -8.95
CA SER A 41 0.16 9.08 -9.83
C SER A 41 -0.63 7.87 -10.36
N ILE A 42 0.05 6.79 -10.73
CA ILE A 42 -0.58 5.52 -11.15
C ILE A 42 -1.42 4.96 -10.00
N VAL A 43 -0.84 4.83 -8.80
CA VAL A 43 -1.53 4.26 -7.62
C VAL A 43 -2.74 5.11 -7.24
N ASN A 44 -2.61 6.44 -7.20
CA ASN A 44 -3.71 7.35 -6.92
C ASN A 44 -4.85 7.19 -7.93
N ARG A 45 -4.52 7.04 -9.22
CA ARG A 45 -5.52 6.84 -10.26
C ARG A 45 -6.26 5.51 -10.13
N ILE A 46 -5.55 4.44 -9.80
CA ILE A 46 -6.16 3.13 -9.54
C ILE A 46 -7.07 3.22 -8.29
N ALA A 47 -6.63 3.91 -7.24
CA ALA A 47 -7.43 4.13 -6.02
C ALA A 47 -8.77 4.81 -6.33
N GLY A 48 -8.78 5.82 -7.21
CA GLY A 48 -10.00 6.56 -7.56
C GLY A 48 -10.97 5.82 -8.49
N GLN A 49 -10.53 4.78 -9.21
CA GLN A 49 -11.33 4.08 -10.23
C GLN A 49 -11.59 2.60 -9.89
N GLY A 50 -10.96 2.07 -8.83
CA GLY A 50 -11.01 0.66 -8.43
C GLY A 50 -10.14 -0.24 -9.30
N GLU A 51 -10.39 -0.26 -10.62
CA GLU A 51 -9.62 -1.03 -11.60
C GLU A 51 -9.30 -0.20 -12.83
N VAL A 52 -8.06 -0.26 -13.32
CA VAL A 52 -7.62 0.55 -14.46
C VAL A 52 -6.91 -0.31 -15.51
N CYS A 53 -7.26 -0.12 -16.79
CA CYS A 53 -6.55 -0.74 -17.90
C CYS A 53 -5.18 -0.08 -18.12
N THR A 54 -4.15 -0.85 -18.51
CA THR A 54 -2.86 -0.29 -18.96
C THR A 54 -3.03 0.80 -20.03
N CYS A 55 -3.97 0.58 -20.95
CA CYS A 55 -4.32 1.50 -22.02
C CYS A 55 -4.85 2.86 -21.55
N GLN A 56 -5.43 2.93 -20.34
CA GLN A 56 -5.98 4.15 -19.77
C GLN A 56 -4.95 4.92 -18.94
N LEU A 57 -3.75 4.37 -18.70
CA LEU A 57 -2.71 4.99 -17.89
C LEU A 57 -1.76 5.89 -18.70
N THR A 58 -1.50 5.56 -19.96
CA THR A 58 -0.52 6.28 -20.80
C THR A 58 -0.91 7.73 -21.09
N GLY A 59 -2.15 7.97 -21.50
CA GLY A 59 -2.63 9.31 -21.86
C GLY A 59 -2.61 10.30 -20.68
N PRO A 60 -3.31 10.03 -19.56
CA PRO A 60 -3.42 10.96 -18.44
C PRO A 60 -2.10 11.25 -17.70
N ILE A 61 -1.15 10.32 -17.73
CA ILE A 61 0.14 10.46 -17.02
C ILE A 61 1.23 11.01 -17.96
N GLY A 62 0.95 11.13 -19.26
CA GLY A 62 1.91 11.66 -20.24
C GLY A 62 3.13 10.76 -20.45
N LEU A 63 3.02 9.46 -20.17
CA LEU A 63 4.11 8.50 -20.25
C LEU A 63 3.93 7.51 -21.40
N SER A 64 5.05 7.06 -21.94
CA SER A 64 5.08 6.00 -22.94
C SER A 64 4.58 4.66 -22.36
N GLN A 65 4.03 3.80 -23.23
CA GLN A 65 3.56 2.47 -22.83
C GLN A 65 4.67 1.57 -22.23
N PRO A 66 5.92 1.56 -22.74
CA PRO A 66 7.03 0.85 -22.10
C PRO A 66 7.32 1.34 -20.68
N THR A 67 7.30 2.67 -20.47
CA THR A 67 7.54 3.28 -19.15
C THR A 67 6.44 2.90 -18.16
N VAL A 68 5.17 2.98 -18.58
CA VAL A 68 4.02 2.57 -17.74
C VAL A 68 4.11 1.08 -17.39
N SER A 69 4.44 0.23 -18.35
CA SER A 69 4.58 -1.22 -18.11
C SER A 69 5.68 -1.53 -17.11
N HIS A 70 6.81 -0.81 -17.18
CA HIS A 70 7.88 -0.92 -16.20
C HIS A 70 7.41 -0.53 -14.79
N HIS A 71 6.73 0.60 -14.64
CA HIS A 71 6.18 1.04 -13.35
C HIS A 71 5.16 0.04 -12.78
N LEU A 72 4.27 -0.50 -13.62
CA LEU A 72 3.31 -1.53 -13.21
C LEU A 72 3.99 -2.81 -12.74
N ARG A 73 5.09 -3.21 -13.38
CA ARG A 73 5.89 -4.36 -12.93
C ARG A 73 6.48 -4.12 -11.55
N VAL A 74 7.13 -2.97 -11.33
CA VAL A 74 7.71 -2.60 -10.03
C VAL A 74 6.65 -2.58 -8.93
N LEU A 75 5.50 -1.97 -9.18
CA LEU A 75 4.39 -1.90 -8.22
C LEU A 75 3.80 -3.28 -7.92
N LYS A 76 3.74 -4.16 -8.92
CA LYS A 76 3.27 -5.54 -8.75
C LYS A 76 4.26 -6.39 -7.95
N GLU A 77 5.56 -6.26 -8.24
CA GLU A 77 6.63 -6.95 -7.50
C GLU A 77 6.67 -6.52 -6.03
N ALA A 78 6.38 -5.25 -5.74
CA ALA A 78 6.20 -4.74 -4.39
C ALA A 78 4.86 -5.13 -3.73
N GLY A 79 4.01 -5.90 -4.43
CA GLY A 79 2.72 -6.36 -3.92
C GLY A 79 1.72 -5.24 -3.61
N LEU A 80 1.84 -4.08 -4.26
CA LEU A 80 0.93 -2.94 -4.08
C LEU A 80 -0.28 -3.02 -5.01
N ILE A 81 -0.08 -3.63 -6.18
CA ILE A 81 -1.12 -3.84 -7.19
C ILE A 81 -1.15 -5.30 -7.62
N GLU A 82 -2.30 -5.72 -8.10
CA GLU A 82 -2.49 -7.04 -8.69
C GLU A 82 -3.33 -6.98 -9.97
N VAL A 83 -3.27 -8.06 -10.75
CA VAL A 83 -4.08 -8.19 -11.96
C VAL A 83 -5.49 -8.58 -11.55
N ALA A 84 -6.44 -7.67 -11.73
CA ALA A 84 -7.84 -7.91 -11.38
C ALA A 84 -8.52 -8.83 -12.41
N ARG A 85 -8.35 -8.51 -13.69
CA ARG A 85 -8.91 -9.28 -14.81
C ARG A 85 -8.15 -9.04 -16.11
N ARG A 86 -8.33 -9.96 -17.05
CA ARG A 86 -7.86 -9.82 -18.44
C ARG A 86 -9.07 -9.90 -19.38
N ARG A 87 -9.14 -8.99 -20.35
CA ARG A 87 -10.18 -8.96 -21.39
C ARG A 87 -9.50 -8.87 -22.75
N GLY A 88 -9.36 -10.00 -23.43
CA GLY A 88 -8.56 -10.09 -24.66
C GLY A 88 -7.10 -9.73 -24.39
N THR A 89 -6.58 -8.72 -25.10
CA THR A 89 -5.21 -8.22 -24.90
C THR A 89 -5.09 -7.22 -23.75
N TRP A 90 -6.21 -6.80 -23.15
CA TRP A 90 -6.22 -5.76 -22.12
C TRP A 90 -6.10 -6.37 -20.73
N THR A 91 -5.22 -5.80 -19.91
CA THR A 91 -5.03 -6.20 -18.51
C THR A 91 -5.45 -5.06 -17.61
N PHE A 92 -6.30 -5.38 -16.63
CA PHE A 92 -6.78 -4.43 -15.62
C PHE A 92 -6.03 -4.67 -14.30
N TYR A 93 -5.60 -3.57 -13.68
CA TYR A 93 -4.89 -3.58 -12.40
C TYR A 93 -5.76 -2.96 -11.32
N ARG A 94 -5.68 -3.52 -10.11
CA ARG A 94 -6.30 -2.99 -8.89
C ARG A 94 -5.29 -2.90 -7.77
N LEU A 95 -5.56 -2.06 -6.77
CA LEU A 95 -4.76 -2.02 -5.55
C LEU A 95 -5.02 -3.25 -4.70
N VAL A 96 -4.01 -3.71 -3.98
CA VAL A 96 -4.16 -4.72 -2.93
C VAL A 96 -4.55 -4.00 -1.63
N PRO A 97 -5.80 -4.15 -1.12
CA PRO A 97 -6.28 -3.36 0.01
C PRO A 97 -5.42 -3.53 1.28
N SER A 98 -5.06 -4.78 1.60
CA SER A 98 -4.21 -5.09 2.75
C SER A 98 -2.83 -4.44 2.68
N ALA A 99 -2.27 -4.26 1.49
CA ALA A 99 -1.00 -3.56 1.31
C ALA A 99 -1.12 -2.05 1.59
N MET A 100 -2.25 -1.44 1.22
CA MET A 100 -2.52 -0.03 1.51
C MET A 100 -2.74 0.19 3.01
N GLU A 101 -3.46 -0.72 3.65
CA GLU A 101 -3.70 -0.70 5.10
C GLU A 101 -2.40 -0.86 5.89
N GLN A 102 -1.50 -1.75 5.46
CA GLN A 102 -0.17 -1.91 6.07
C GLN A 102 0.68 -0.65 5.94
N LEU A 103 0.69 0.00 4.77
CA LEU A 103 1.40 1.26 4.55
C LEU A 103 0.84 2.39 5.42
N ALA A 104 -0.48 2.52 5.49
CA ALA A 104 -1.15 3.51 6.33
C ALA A 104 -0.87 3.27 7.82
N PHE A 105 -1.01 2.02 8.27
CA PHE A 105 -0.76 1.64 9.67
C PHE A 105 0.68 1.95 10.10
N ALA A 106 1.66 1.65 9.24
CA ALA A 106 3.08 1.88 9.51
C ALA A 106 3.45 3.33 9.83
N ILE A 107 2.67 4.29 9.32
CA ILE A 107 2.87 5.72 9.53
C ILE A 107 1.78 6.37 10.40
N GLY A 108 0.90 5.56 11.00
CA GLY A 108 -0.14 6.03 11.91
C GLY A 108 -1.44 6.55 11.26
N GLY A 109 -1.70 6.16 10.01
CA GLY A 109 -2.88 6.54 9.24
C GLY A 109 -4.12 5.66 9.45
N SER A 110 -4.02 4.54 10.17
CA SER A 110 -5.14 3.62 10.43
C SER A 110 -4.97 2.89 11.77
N GLN A 111 -6.09 2.61 12.46
CA GLN A 111 -6.10 2.04 13.82
C GLN A 111 -5.94 0.50 13.83
N GLU A 112 -6.24 -0.19 12.72
CA GLU A 112 -6.15 -1.66 12.59
C GLU A 112 -5.75 -2.00 11.13
N PRO A 113 -4.64 -2.74 10.86
CA PRO A 113 -4.35 -3.24 9.52
C PRO A 113 -5.17 -4.50 9.26
N GLY A 114 -6.01 -4.53 8.23
CA GLY A 114 -6.76 -5.72 7.79
C GLY A 114 -5.90 -6.79 7.11
N GLY A 115 -4.61 -6.83 7.41
CA GLY A 115 -3.65 -7.80 6.90
C GLY A 115 -2.53 -8.08 7.89
N VAL A 116 -2.15 -9.36 8.02
CA VAL A 116 -1.08 -9.86 8.89
C VAL A 116 0.22 -9.10 8.61
N LEU A 117 0.70 -8.34 9.61
CA LEU A 117 2.07 -7.88 9.64
C LEU A 117 2.98 -9.10 9.74
N VAL A 118 4.08 -9.10 9.00
CA VAL A 118 5.04 -10.21 9.03
C VAL A 118 5.70 -10.21 10.40
N THR A 119 5.17 -11.00 11.32
CA THR A 119 5.71 -11.16 12.66
C THR A 119 7.01 -11.96 12.56
N ASP A 120 8.04 -11.50 13.27
CA ASP A 120 9.10 -12.37 13.73
C ASP A 120 8.52 -13.23 14.85
N GLU A 121 7.90 -14.35 14.49
CA GLU A 121 7.71 -15.43 15.46
C GLU A 121 9.07 -16.15 15.57
N PRO A 122 9.74 -16.17 16.73
CA PRO A 122 10.75 -17.17 16.94
C PRO A 122 10.04 -18.50 17.10
N ALA A 123 10.50 -19.53 16.38
CA ALA A 123 10.34 -20.91 16.83
C ALA A 123 11.04 -21.05 18.19
N ALA A 124 10.40 -20.60 19.26
CA ALA A 124 10.71 -20.94 20.63
C ALA A 124 9.75 -22.07 21.02
N ALA A 125 10.07 -23.28 20.60
CA ALA A 125 9.62 -24.49 21.26
C ALA A 125 10.87 -25.18 21.81
N VAL A 126 11.08 -24.94 23.11
CA VAL A 126 11.79 -25.82 24.03
C VAL A 126 11.11 -27.18 24.05
#